data_AF-A0A392VP61-F1
#
_entry.id   AF-A0A392VP61-F1
#
_cell.length_a   1.000
_cell.length_b   1.000
_cell.length_c   1.000
_cell.angle_alpha   90.00
_cell.angle_beta   90.00
_cell.angle_gamma   90.00
#
_symmetry.space_group_name_H-M   'P 1'
#
loop_
_entity.id
_entity.type
_entity.pdbx_description
1 polymer ?
#
loop_
_entity_poly.entity_id
_entity_poly.type
_entity_poly.pdbx_seq_one_letter_code
_entity_poly.pdbx_strand_id
1 'polypeptide(L)' 'MEASSDVHVEEVRVVQLFQDVFPLEIPSFPPVREVEFFIDLHPGTGPISESP' A
#
# COMPACT_ATOMS: atom_id res chain seq x y z
N MET A 1 16.59 21.61 -6.07
CA MET A 1 16.43 21.74 -4.61
C MET A 1 16.23 20.33 -4.11
N GLU A 2 17.30 19.74 -3.57
CA GLU A 2 17.26 18.40 -2.99
C GLU A 2 16.26 18.41 -1.83
N ALA A 3 15.33 17.46 -1.83
CA ALA A 3 14.54 17.17 -0.64
C ALA A 3 15.45 16.42 0.34
N SER A 4 16.24 17.15 1.13
CA SER A 4 16.89 16.60 2.32
C SER A 4 15.82 16.42 3.39
N SER A 5 14.97 15.43 3.24
CA SER A 5 14.11 14.99 4.33
C SER A 5 14.74 13.77 4.96
N ASP A 6 15.80 13.99 5.74
CA ASP A 6 16.12 13.17 6.91
C ASP A 6 15.00 13.36 7.94
N VAL A 7 13.77 13.02 7.55
CA VAL A 7 12.64 12.90 8.45
C VAL A 7 12.59 11.43 8.80
N HIS A 8 13.15 11.12 9.96
CA HIS A 8 12.98 9.81 10.57
C HIS A 8 11.47 9.56 10.72
N VAL A 9 10.98 8.48 10.12
CA VAL A 9 9.54 8.13 10.11
C VAL A 9 9.03 7.99 11.55
N GLU A 10 9.93 7.62 12.47
CA GLU A 10 9.72 7.51 13.91
C GLU A 10 9.40 8.86 14.60
N GLU A 11 9.74 9.99 13.98
CA GLU A 11 9.44 11.34 14.50
C GLU A 11 8.06 11.85 14.09
N VAL A 12 7.40 11.15 13.15
CA VAL A 12 6.06 11.51 12.72
C VAL A 12 5.08 11.19 13.85
N ARG A 13 4.34 12.20 14.34
CA ARG A 13 3.40 12.06 15.47
C ARG A 13 2.41 10.90 15.31
N VAL A 14 1.93 10.65 14.09
CA VAL A 14 1.01 9.53 13.85
C VAL A 14 1.70 8.18 14.05
N VAL A 15 2.96 8.03 13.65
CA VAL A 15 3.74 6.79 13.84
C VAL A 15 3.98 6.54 15.34
N GLN A 16 4.27 7.59 16.11
CA GLN A 16 4.44 7.50 17.57
C GLN A 16 3.17 7.07 18.31
N LEU A 17 2.00 7.49 17.82
CA LEU A 17 0.70 7.13 18.41
C LEU A 17 0.24 5.72 18.02
N PHE A 18 0.76 5.16 16.93
CA PHE A 18 0.32 3.89 16.34
C PHE A 18 1.50 2.96 16.00
N GLN A 19 2.44 2.78 16.94
CA GLN A 19 3.65 1.96 16.73
C GLN A 19 3.34 0.48 16.44
N ASP A 20 2.19 -0.01 16.90
CA ASP A 20 1.67 -1.35 16.63
C ASP A 20 1.16 -1.53 15.18
N VAL A 21 0.75 -0.44 14.53
CA VAL A 21 0.29 -0.41 13.14
C VAL A 21 1.44 -0.13 12.17
N PHE A 22 2.47 0.60 12.61
CA PHE A 22 3.67 0.93 11.85
C PHE A 22 4.92 0.27 12.45
N PRO A 23 5.01 -1.08 12.43
CA PRO A 23 6.22 -1.77 12.88
C PRO A 23 7.41 -1.46 11.96
N LEU A 24 8.62 -1.46 12.52
CA LEU A 24 9.87 -1.24 11.79
C LEU A 24 10.07 -2.27 10.65
N GLU A 25 9.60 -3.49 10.88
CA GLU A 25 9.52 -4.55 9.89
C GLU A 25 8.06 -4.77 9.50
N ILE A 26 7.74 -4.73 8.21
CA ILE A 26 6.38 -5.00 7.73
C ILE A 26 6.09 -6.48 7.99
N PRO A 27 5.05 -6.82 8.79
CA PRO A 27 4.67 -8.21 8.97
C PRO A 27 4.33 -8.81 7.61
N SER A 28 4.53 -10.12 7.46
CA SER A 28 4.19 -10.82 6.21
C SER A 28 2.80 -10.44 5.72
N PHE A 29 2.57 -10.56 4.40
CA PHE A 29 1.31 -10.21 3.75
C PHE A 29 0.11 -10.55 4.64
N PRO A 30 -0.91 -9.67 4.72
CA PRO A 30 -2.09 -9.94 5.53
C PRO A 30 -2.60 -11.35 5.22
N PRO A 31 -3.18 -12.06 6.22
CA PRO A 31 -3.74 -13.38 6.01
C PRO A 31 -4.59 -13.36 4.74
N VAL A 32 -4.53 -14.41 3.91
CA VAL A 32 -5.35 -14.47 2.70
C VAL A 32 -6.80 -14.18 3.08
N ARG A 33 -7.30 -13.01 2.67
CA ARG A 33 -8.69 -12.62 2.87
C ARG A 33 -9.40 -12.89 1.56
N GLU A 34 -10.45 -13.71 1.58
CA GLU A 34 -11.40 -13.73 0.48
C GLU A 34 -12.14 -12.39 0.54
N VAL A 35 -11.86 -11.51 -0.42
CA VAL A 35 -12.58 -10.25 -0.57
C VAL A 35 -13.22 -10.26 -1.95
N GLU A 36 -14.53 -10.02 -2.00
CA GLU A 36 -15.20 -9.68 -3.25
C GLU A 36 -14.91 -8.21 -3.54
N PHE A 37 -14.15 -7.95 -4.61
CA PHE A 37 -13.89 -6.59 -5.08
C PHE A 37 -14.50 -6.40 -6.47
N PHE A 38 -14.92 -5.18 -6.75
CA PHE A 38 -15.40 -4.76 -8.05
C PHE A 38 -14.34 -3.87 -8.69
N ILE A 39 -14.11 -4.06 -9.99
CA ILE A 39 -13.27 -3.16 -10.79
C ILE A 39 -14.22 -2.36 -11.69
N ASP A 40 -14.23 -1.05 -11.49
CA ASP A 40 -14.93 -0.14 -12.39
C ASP A 40 -14.10 0.04 -13.66
N LEU A 41 -14.68 -0.31 -14.80
CA LEU A 41 -14.07 -0.13 -16.11
C LEU A 41 -14.58 1.14 -16.77
N HIS A 42 -13.70 1.81 -17.51
CA HIS A 42 -14.15 2.88 -18.39
C HIS A 42 -15.05 2.29 -19.49
N PRO A 43 -16.11 3.00 -19.94
CA PRO A 43 -16.89 2.57 -21.09
C PRO A 43 -15.99 2.25 -22.29
N GLY A 44 -16.17 1.05 -22.87
CA GLY A 44 -15.39 0.55 -24.01
C GLY A 44 -14.18 -0.32 -23.67
N THR A 45 -13.84 -0.50 -22.38
CA THR A 45 -12.80 -1.46 -21.98
C THR A 45 -13.27 -2.90 -22.25
N GLY A 46 -12.47 -3.66 -22.98
CA GLY A 46 -12.67 -5.08 -23.27
C GLY A 46 -11.50 -5.94 -22.80
N PRO A 47 -11.62 -7.27 -22.86
CA PRO A 47 -10.54 -8.18 -22.47
C PRO A 47 -9.34 -8.07 -23.43
N ILE A 48 -8.14 -8.17 -22.87
CA ILE A 48 -6.88 -8.31 -23.61
C ILE A 48 -6.25 -9.67 -23.33
N SER A 49 -5.55 -10.23 -24.31
CA SER A 49 -4.86 -11.53 -24.21
C SER A 49 -3.48 -11.42 -24.83
N GLU A 50 -2.43 -11.58 -24.02
CA GLU A 50 -1.04 -11.62 -24.47
C GLU A 50 -0.50 -13.05 -24.31
N SER A 51 0.20 -13.58 -25.31
CA SER A 51 0.89 -14.88 -25.22
C SER A 51 2.31 -14.71 -24.65
N PRO A 52 2.85 -15.71 -23.91
CA PRO A 52 4.17 -15.62 -23.26
C PRO A 52 5.35 -15.36 -24.20
#